data_AF-A0A7K0A976-F1
#
_entry.id   AF-A0A7K0A976-F1
#
_cell.length_a   1.000
_cell.length_b   1.000
_cell.length_c   1.000
_cell.angle_alpha   90.00
_cell.angle_beta   90.00
_cell.angle_gamma   90.00
#
_symmetry.space_group_name_H-M   'P 1'
#
loop_
_entity.id
_entity.type
_entity.pdbx_description
1 polymer ?
#
loop_
_entity_poly.entity_id
_entity_poly.type
_entity_poly.pdbx_seq_one_letter_code
_entity_poly.pdbx_strand_id
1 'polypeptide(L)' 'MIRELNPVLRGWGNYFRTGNAAKKFNQVDHYVEDRLQRLLRNRYGRNLRPRHWETWTSDWFRDQGLHRLRGTVRYPGAA' A
#
# COMPACT_ATOMS: atom_id res chain seq x y z
N MET A 1 11.35 4.29 -5.26
CA MET A 1 10.43 3.16 -5.01
C MET A 1 9.06 3.60 -4.50
N ILE A 2 8.83 3.87 -3.20
CA ILE A 2 7.49 4.30 -2.71
C ILE A 2 7.03 5.59 -3.41
N ARG A 3 7.95 6.55 -3.56
CA ARG A 3 7.69 7.81 -4.28
C ARG A 3 7.28 7.62 -5.75
N GLU A 4 7.74 6.56 -6.40
CA GLU A 4 7.40 6.24 -7.81
C GLU A 4 6.11 5.42 -7.91
N LEU A 5 5.82 4.60 -6.89
CA LEU A 5 4.60 3.80 -6.82
C LEU A 5 3.38 4.64 -6.46
N ASN A 6 3.55 5.64 -5.58
CA ASN A 6 2.46 6.48 -5.09
C ASN A 6 1.65 7.17 -6.20
N PRO A 7 2.24 7.74 -7.27
CA PRO A 7 1.49 8.28 -8.40
C PRO A 7 0.58 7.24 -9.08
N VAL A 8 1.07 6.00 -9.26
CA VAL A 8 0.29 4.91 -9.87
C VAL A 8 -0.90 4.55 -8.98
N LEU A 9 -0.66 4.38 -7.68
CA LEU A 9 -1.73 4.11 -6.71
C LEU A 9 -2.76 5.25 -6.69
N ARG A 10 -2.32 6.50 -6.64
CA ARG A 10 -3.22 7.66 -6.69
C ARG A 10 -4.06 7.68 -7.97
N GLY A 11 -3.45 7.42 -9.12
CA GLY A 11 -4.16 7.33 -10.40
C GLY A 11 -5.23 6.24 -10.39
N TRP A 12 -4.86 5.04 -9.92
CA TRP A 12 -5.78 3.90 -9.78
C TRP A 12 -6.93 4.21 -8.81
N GLY A 13 -6.62 4.77 -7.65
CA GLY A 13 -7.60 5.18 -6.64
C GLY A 13 -8.59 6.18 -7.20
N ASN A 14 -8.11 7.21 -7.91
CA ASN A 14 -8.95 8.22 -8.53
C ASN A 14 -9.85 7.66 -9.63
N TYR A 15 -9.34 6.74 -10.46
CA TYR A 15 -10.11 6.14 -11.55
C TYR A 15 -11.23 5.22 -11.04
N PHE A 16 -10.94 4.38 -10.05
CA PHE A 16 -11.89 3.41 -9.48
C PHE A 16 -12.62 3.92 -8.25
N ARG A 17 -12.59 5.23 -7.95
CA ARG A 17 -13.15 5.80 -6.71
C ARG A 17 -14.66 5.66 -6.56
N THR A 18 -15.38 5.32 -7.63
CA THR A 18 -16.84 5.20 -7.68
C THR A 18 -17.27 3.74 -7.72
N GLY A 19 -18.24 3.36 -6.89
CA GLY A 19 -18.82 2.00 -6.83
C GLY A 19 -18.28 1.12 -5.69
N ASN A 20 -18.44 -0.20 -5.79
CA ASN A 20 -18.08 -1.18 -4.75
C ASN A 20 -16.56 -1.52 -4.74
N ALA A 21 -15.69 -0.53 -4.88
CA ALA A 21 -14.25 -0.72 -5.02
C ALA A 21 -13.52 -1.01 -3.69
N ALA A 22 -14.18 -0.83 -2.54
CA ALA A 22 -13.55 -0.92 -1.21
C ALA A 22 -12.84 -2.26 -0.97
N LYS A 23 -13.49 -3.39 -1.30
CA LYS A 23 -12.89 -4.73 -1.14
C LYS A 23 -11.67 -4.90 -2.04
N LYS A 24 -11.69 -4.36 -3.26
CA LYS A 24 -10.58 -4.41 -4.20
C LYS A 24 -9.43 -3.51 -3.76
N PHE A 25 -9.72 -2.35 -3.21
CA PHE A 25 -8.70 -1.45 -2.67
C PHE A 25 -7.95 -2.07 -1.49
N ASN A 26 -8.66 -2.76 -0.59
CA ASN A 26 -8.01 -3.54 0.47
C ASN A 26 -7.09 -4.64 -0.10
N GLN A 27 -7.52 -5.35 -1.14
CA GLN A 27 -6.70 -6.38 -1.80
C GLN A 27 -5.43 -5.78 -2.42
N VAL A 28 -5.55 -4.63 -3.09
CA VAL A 28 -4.41 -3.94 -3.70
C VAL A 28 -3.45 -3.40 -2.63
N ASP A 29 -3.96 -2.79 -1.56
CA ASP A 29 -3.13 -2.32 -0.44
C ASP A 29 -2.31 -3.48 0.16
N HIS A 30 -2.94 -4.62 0.46
CA HIS A 30 -2.24 -5.81 0.98
C HIS A 30 -1.20 -6.37 0.00
N TYR A 31 -1.54 -6.42 -1.30
CA TYR A 31 -0.60 -6.89 -2.32
C TYR A 31 0.63 -5.99 -2.43
N VAL A 32 0.43 -4.67 -2.41
CA VAL A 32 1.51 -3.68 -2.46
C VAL A 32 2.43 -3.82 -1.25
N GLU A 33 1.87 -3.96 -0.04
CA GLU A 33 2.63 -4.16 1.18
C GLU A 33 3.48 -5.44 1.13
N ASP A 34 2.91 -6.59 0.73
CA ASP A 34 3.66 -7.85 0.59
C ASP A 34 4.80 -7.73 -0.44
N ARG A 35 4.53 -7.08 -1.58
CA ARG A 35 5.56 -6.85 -2.61
C ARG A 35 6.68 -5.96 -2.11
N LEU A 36 6.36 -4.90 -1.35
CA LEU A 36 7.36 -4.02 -0.74
C LEU A 36 8.19 -4.76 0.31
N GLN A 37 7.57 -5.56 1.18
CA GLN A 37 8.28 -6.39 2.15
C GLN A 37 9.25 -7.35 1.47
N ARG A 38 8.82 -8.05 0.41
CA ARG A 38 9.69 -8.95 -0.37
C ARG A 38 10.86 -8.20 -1.00
N LEU A 39 10.61 -7.02 -1.56
CA LEU A 39 11.65 -6.21 -2.19
C LEU A 39 12.65 -5.66 -1.17
N LEU A 40 12.20 -5.25 0.02
CA LEU A 40 13.08 -4.90 1.12
C LEU A 40 13.89 -6.10 1.59
N ARG A 41 13.27 -7.27 1.79
CA ARG A 41 13.98 -8.51 2.16
C ARG A 41 15.09 -8.84 1.16
N ASN A 42 14.80 -8.75 -0.14
CA ASN A 42 15.78 -8.98 -1.20
C ASN A 42 16.89 -7.92 -1.18
N ARG A 43 16.57 -6.65 -0.91
CA ARG A 43 17.53 -5.55 -0.82
C ARG A 43 18.47 -5.70 0.38
N TYR A 44 17.95 -6.06 1.56
CA TYR A 44 18.77 -6.29 2.74
C TYR A 44 19.58 -7.59 2.62
N GLY A 45 19.02 -8.62 1.98
CA GLY A 45 19.68 -9.90 1.74
C GLY A 45 20.24 -10.50 3.03
N ARG A 46 21.52 -10.89 3.01
CA ARG A 46 22.24 -11.44 4.17
C ARG A 46 22.43 -10.46 5.33
N ASN A 47 22.24 -9.17 5.11
CA ASN A 47 22.37 -8.13 6.15
C ASN A 47 21.06 -7.94 6.94
N LEU A 48 19.99 -8.66 6.59
CA LEU A 48 18.73 -8.58 7.30
C LEU A 48 18.88 -9.19 8.69
N ARG A 49 18.80 -8.34 9.72
CA ARG A 49 18.84 -8.78 11.11
C ARG A 49 17.57 -9.59 11.46
N PRO A 50 17.68 -10.59 12.35
CA PRO A 50 16.51 -11.28 12.90
C PRO A 50 15.50 -10.26 13.44
N ARG A 51 14.21 -10.53 13.25
CA ARG A 51 13.09 -9.71 13.75
C ARG A 51 12.98 -8.29 13.16
N HIS A 52 13.97 -7.82 12.40
CA HIS A 52 13.90 -6.50 11.74
C HIS A 52 12.74 -6.42 10.74
N TRP A 53 12.44 -7.52 10.05
CA TRP A 53 11.31 -7.61 9.13
C TRP A 53 9.94 -7.50 9.84
N GLU A 54 9.84 -7.85 11.13
CA GLU A 54 8.61 -7.72 11.92
C GLU A 54 8.21 -6.25 12.09
N THR A 55 9.16 -5.32 11.94
CA THR A 55 8.90 -3.87 12.01
C THR A 55 8.22 -3.32 10.75
N TRP A 56 8.24 -4.05 9.64
CA TRP A 56 7.66 -3.62 8.36
C TRP A 56 6.15 -3.84 8.33
N THR A 57 5.44 -3.26 9.29
CA THR A 57 3.98 -3.29 9.39
C THR A 57 3.33 -2.36 8.36
N SER A 58 2.02 -2.53 8.11
CA SER A 58 1.25 -1.60 7.27
C SER A 58 1.37 -0.14 7.74
N ASP A 59 1.41 0.07 9.06
CA ASP A 59 1.58 1.41 9.63
C ASP A 59 2.99 1.94 9.42
N TRP A 60 4.02 1.10 9.53
CA TRP A 60 5.38 1.51 9.16
C TRP A 60 5.46 1.95 7.70
N PHE A 61 4.87 1.20 6.76
CA PHE A 61 4.83 1.61 5.35
C PHE A 61 4.09 2.92 5.13
N ARG A 62 2.99 3.15 5.86
CA ARG A 62 2.29 4.44 5.85
C ARG A 62 3.23 5.56 6.31
N ASP A 63 3.96 5.34 7.40
CA ASP A 63 4.85 6.35 7.98
C ASP A 63 6.05 6.62 7.05
N GLN A 64 6.46 5.64 6.23
CA GLN A 64 7.38 5.83 5.10
C GLN A 64 6.76 6.57 3.89
N GLY A 65 5.47 6.93 3.97
CA GLY A 65 4.75 7.71 2.97
C GLY A 65 4.02 6.88 1.92
N LEU A 66 3.78 5.58 2.13
CA LEU A 66 2.99 4.77 1.19
C LEU A 66 1.54 5.25 1.12
N HIS A 67 1.06 5.50 -0.10
CA HIS A 67 -0.34 5.86 -0.32
C HIS A 67 -1.25 4.64 -0.19
N ARG A 68 -2.31 4.75 0.61
CA ARG A 68 -3.34 3.71 0.76
C ARG A 68 -4.58 4.03 -0.08
N LEU A 69 -5.12 3.01 -0.73
CA LEU A 69 -6.33 3.10 -1.52
C LEU A 69 -7.59 2.95 -0.64
N ARG A 70 -7.51 2.13 0.41
CA ARG A 70 -8.65 1.96 1.34
C ARG A 70 -9.09 3.31 1.92
N GLY A 71 -10.40 3.50 2.02
CA GLY A 71 -10.98 4.74 2.53
C GLY A 71 -11.02 5.92 1.55
N THR A 72 -10.56 5.75 0.30
CA THR A 72 -10.66 6.78 -0.74
C THR A 72 -11.91 6.64 -1.63
N VAL A 73 -12.65 5.53 -1.50
CA VAL A 73 -13.91 5.29 -2.21
C VAL A 73 -14.95 6.31 -1.80
N ARG A 74 -15.58 6.99 -2.77
CA ARG A 74 -16.70 7.90 -2.54
C ARG A 74 -17.99 7.22 -3.00
N TYR A 75 -18.93 7.08 -2.08
CA TYR A 75 -20.28 6.65 -2.39
C TYR A 75 -21.13 7.86 -2.79
N PRO A 76 -21.77 7.88 -3.97
CA PRO A 76 -22.76 8.92 -4.27
C PRO A 76 -23.96 8.73 -3.34
N GLY A 77 -24.24 9.72 -2.49
CA GLY A 77 -25.42 9.76 -1.61
C GLY A 77 -25.17 9.93 -0.11
N ALA A 78 -23.92 9.93 0.36
CA ALA A 78 -23.60 10.33 1.73
C ALA A 78 -23.23 11.82 1.74
N ALA A 79 -24.24 12.68 1.91
CA ALA A 79 -24.11 14.09 2.27
C ALA A 79 -24.23 14.23 3.79
#